data_AF-A0A955C194-F1
#
_entry.id   AF-A0A955C194-F1
#
_cell.length_a   1.000
_cell.length_b   1.000
_cell.length_c   1.000
_cell.angle_alpha   90.00
_cell.angle_beta   90.00
_cell.angle_gamma   90.00
#
_symmetry.space_group_name_H-M   'P 1'
#
loop_
_entity.id
_entity.type
_entity.pdbx_description
1 polymer ?
#
loop_
_entity_poly.entity_id
_entity_poly.type
_entity_poly.pdbx_seq_one_letter_code
_entity_poly.pdbx_strand_id
1 'polypeptide(L)'
;DPGVTFESGDDPQQPAVMMTQYAARQYTKWLSKISGQFYRLPSEAEWEYAARAGSRTAYCFGDDPARLDDYAWYYDNSEDRTHRVAGKQPNAWGLHDMHGNVAEWVLDQYSAHGYSALKDKSSAGKSAIQWPSEPFPLVARGGSWELGAEDCRSASRLASDDDAWKEDDPNLPASPWWHTSSPATGVGFRIIRPLAAPADEPQRARYWDANLVEIEEDVQARLSEQSGALGLVDEALPEAIADLPAR
;
A
#
# COMPACT_ATOMS: atom_id res chain seq x y z
N ASP A 1 -25.49 -12.14 -6.50
CA ASP A 1 -24.98 -13.43 -6.01
C ASP A 1 -23.82 -13.12 -5.09
N PRO A 2 -23.87 -13.39 -3.78
CA PRO A 2 -22.76 -13.14 -2.87
C PRO A 2 -21.55 -14.06 -3.13
N GLY A 3 -21.57 -14.88 -4.19
CA GLY A 3 -20.43 -15.69 -4.63
C GLY A 3 -19.28 -14.91 -5.31
N VAL A 4 -19.48 -13.62 -5.64
CA VAL A 4 -18.40 -12.74 -6.14
C VAL A 4 -17.97 -11.82 -5.01
N THR A 5 -17.31 -12.38 -4.01
CA THR A 5 -16.59 -11.58 -3.02
C THR A 5 -15.17 -12.07 -3.02
N PHE A 6 -14.34 -11.30 -3.75
CA PHE A 6 -12.88 -11.27 -3.71
C PHE A 6 -12.15 -12.45 -4.38
N GLU A 7 -11.96 -12.39 -5.71
CA GLU A 7 -11.11 -13.36 -6.44
C GLU A 7 -9.61 -13.23 -6.09
N SER A 8 -9.21 -12.18 -5.38
CA SER A 8 -7.81 -11.90 -5.01
C SER A 8 -7.64 -11.77 -3.50
N GLY A 9 -6.64 -12.47 -2.94
CA GLY A 9 -6.27 -12.39 -1.52
C GLY A 9 -6.81 -13.52 -0.63
N ASP A 10 -7.44 -14.54 -1.21
CA ASP A 10 -8.01 -15.69 -0.47
C ASP A 10 -6.94 -16.66 0.09
N ASP A 11 -5.79 -16.78 -0.59
CA ASP A 11 -4.67 -17.58 -0.07
C ASP A 11 -3.89 -16.77 0.98
N PRO A 12 -3.67 -17.27 2.21
CA PRO A 12 -2.87 -16.60 3.22
C PRO A 12 -1.43 -16.24 2.80
N GLN A 13 -0.93 -16.81 1.71
CA GLN A 13 0.38 -16.50 1.12
C GLN A 13 0.29 -15.51 -0.06
N GLN A 14 -0.90 -15.10 -0.49
CA GLN A 14 -1.09 -14.00 -1.44
C GLN A 14 -1.00 -12.63 -0.73
N PRO A 15 -0.70 -11.56 -1.48
CA PRO A 15 -0.79 -10.22 -0.94
C PRO A 15 -2.24 -9.87 -0.57
N ALA A 16 -2.40 -9.18 0.56
CA ALA A 16 -3.67 -8.54 0.89
C ALA A 16 -3.92 -7.38 -0.08
N VAL A 17 -5.13 -7.31 -0.64
CA VAL A 17 -5.56 -6.32 -1.65
C VAL A 17 -6.91 -5.69 -1.28
N MET A 18 -7.37 -4.69 -2.06
CA MET A 18 -8.71 -4.10 -1.96
C MET A 18 -8.96 -3.27 -0.70
N MET A 19 -7.92 -2.63 -0.16
CA MET A 19 -8.02 -1.69 0.95
C MET A 19 -7.68 -0.27 0.48
N THR A 20 -8.23 0.72 1.17
CA THR A 20 -7.79 2.11 0.98
C THR A 20 -6.40 2.32 1.59
N GLN A 21 -5.70 3.38 1.16
CA GLN A 21 -4.46 3.83 1.83
C GLN A 21 -4.70 4.10 3.33
N TYR A 22 -5.87 4.64 3.68
CA TYR A 22 -6.24 4.90 5.07
C TYR A 22 -6.33 3.60 5.90
N ALA A 23 -6.97 2.55 5.35
CA ALA A 23 -7.04 1.24 6.00
C ALA A 23 -5.65 0.62 6.19
N ALA A 24 -4.78 0.69 5.17
CA ALA A 24 -3.40 0.20 5.27
C ALA A 24 -2.62 0.95 6.38
N ARG A 25 -2.85 2.26 6.55
CA ARG A 25 -2.27 3.05 7.65
C ARG A 25 -2.81 2.62 9.01
N GLN A 26 -4.11 2.35 9.14
CA GLN A 26 -4.69 1.82 10.38
C GLN A 26 -4.09 0.45 10.75
N TYR A 27 -3.84 -0.42 9.77
CA TYR A 27 -3.14 -1.69 10.01
C TYR A 27 -1.75 -1.44 10.61
N THR A 28 -0.98 -0.48 10.07
CA THR A 28 0.34 -0.16 10.64
C THR A 28 0.26 0.46 12.04
N LYS A 29 -0.79 1.25 12.32
CA LYS A 29 -1.07 1.79 13.67
C LYS A 29 -1.33 0.67 14.66
N TRP A 30 -2.24 -0.23 14.31
CA TRP A 30 -2.60 -1.39 15.10
C TRP A 30 -1.38 -2.27 15.37
N LEU A 31 -0.63 -2.64 14.33
CA LEU A 31 0.59 -3.45 14.44
C LEU A 31 1.62 -2.77 15.36
N SER A 32 1.70 -1.44 15.31
CA SER A 32 2.60 -0.70 16.18
C SER A 32 2.19 -0.73 17.65
N LYS A 33 0.89 -0.61 17.92
CA LYS A 33 0.36 -0.59 19.28
C LYS A 33 0.48 -1.97 19.95
N ILE A 34 0.24 -3.05 19.20
CA ILE A 34 0.30 -4.42 19.73
C ILE A 34 1.73 -4.94 19.90
N SER A 35 2.68 -4.52 19.04
CA SER A 35 4.06 -5.00 19.09
C SER A 35 5.02 -4.10 19.89
N GLY A 36 4.60 -2.87 20.22
CA GLY A 36 5.47 -1.85 20.82
C GLY A 36 6.54 -1.28 19.87
N GLN A 37 6.59 -1.74 18.62
CA GLN A 37 7.50 -1.23 17.58
C GLN A 37 6.77 -0.23 16.68
N PHE A 38 7.48 0.72 16.09
CA PHE A 38 6.84 1.69 15.19
C PHE A 38 6.86 1.20 13.73
N TYR A 39 5.68 1.03 13.14
CA TYR A 39 5.45 0.69 11.74
C TYR A 39 4.64 1.77 11.02
N ARG A 40 4.88 1.90 9.72
CA ARG A 40 4.13 2.78 8.81
C ARG A 40 4.24 2.30 7.37
N LEU A 41 3.42 2.88 6.49
CA LEU A 41 3.66 2.81 5.06
C LEU A 41 4.98 3.53 4.67
N PRO A 42 5.65 3.09 3.60
CA PRO A 42 6.77 3.83 3.02
C PRO A 42 6.31 5.16 2.41
N SER A 43 7.20 6.14 2.33
CA SER A 43 7.01 7.24 1.37
C SER A 43 7.27 6.75 -0.06
N GLU A 44 6.79 7.50 -1.05
CA GLU A 44 7.06 7.23 -2.46
C GLU A 44 8.58 7.12 -2.74
N ALA A 45 9.36 8.03 -2.16
CA ALA A 45 10.81 8.05 -2.30
C ALA A 45 11.50 6.85 -1.66
N GLU A 46 11.06 6.43 -0.46
CA GLU A 46 11.59 5.24 0.20
C GLU A 46 11.26 3.97 -0.59
N TRP A 47 10.04 3.90 -1.13
CA TRP A 47 9.60 2.79 -1.96
C TRP A 47 10.45 2.69 -3.25
N GLU A 48 10.64 3.79 -3.98
CA GLU A 48 11.44 3.77 -5.21
C GLU A 48 12.89 3.40 -4.93
N TYR A 49 13.46 3.94 -3.85
CA TYR A 49 14.83 3.61 -3.44
C TYR A 49 14.99 2.11 -3.14
N ALA A 50 14.02 1.53 -2.43
CA ALA A 50 13.96 0.10 -2.15
C ALA A 50 13.77 -0.74 -3.42
N ALA A 51 12.88 -0.34 -4.33
CA ALA A 51 12.64 -1.06 -5.59
C ALA A 51 13.91 -1.12 -6.44
N ARG A 52 14.61 0.01 -6.54
CA ARG A 52 15.86 0.13 -7.29
C ARG A 52 17.01 -0.69 -6.71
N ALA A 53 17.12 -0.79 -5.38
CA ALA A 53 18.21 -1.50 -4.71
C ALA A 53 19.62 -1.18 -5.27
N GLY A 54 19.85 0.10 -5.60
CA GLY A 54 21.11 0.60 -6.19
C GLY A 54 21.11 0.74 -7.72
N SER A 55 20.12 0.19 -8.42
CA SER A 55 19.92 0.39 -9.85
C SER A 55 19.47 1.83 -10.20
N ARG A 56 19.81 2.29 -11.41
CA ARG A 56 19.31 3.54 -12.01
C ARG A 56 18.47 3.29 -13.26
N THR A 57 18.18 2.04 -13.59
CA THR A 57 17.45 1.62 -14.79
C THR A 57 15.94 1.57 -14.55
N ALA A 58 15.17 1.21 -15.58
CA ALA A 58 13.71 1.08 -15.48
C ALA A 58 13.29 0.07 -14.39
N TYR A 59 13.95 -1.09 -14.33
CA TYR A 59 13.73 -2.13 -13.32
C TYR A 59 14.99 -2.35 -12.46
N CYS A 60 14.90 -3.11 -11.38
CA CYS A 60 16.07 -3.45 -10.56
C CYS A 60 17.13 -4.27 -11.32
N PHE A 61 16.74 -4.92 -12.41
CA PHE A 61 17.58 -5.81 -13.22
C PHE A 61 18.05 -5.22 -14.56
N GLY A 62 17.64 -4.02 -14.93
CA GLY A 62 18.00 -3.38 -16.20
C GLY A 62 16.86 -2.58 -16.82
N ASP A 63 17.01 -2.20 -18.10
CA ASP A 63 16.00 -1.46 -18.86
C ASP A 63 15.14 -2.35 -19.77
N ASP A 64 15.56 -3.60 -19.99
CA ASP A 64 14.91 -4.52 -20.92
C ASP A 64 13.71 -5.23 -20.25
N PRO A 65 12.45 -4.95 -20.67
CA PRO A 65 11.27 -5.60 -20.11
C PRO A 65 11.20 -7.11 -20.40
N ALA A 66 11.97 -7.65 -21.36
CA ALA A 66 11.98 -9.08 -21.64
C ALA A 66 12.45 -9.95 -20.47
N ARG A 67 13.10 -9.33 -19.47
CA ARG A 67 13.52 -9.99 -18.23
C ARG A 67 12.49 -9.90 -17.11
N LEU A 68 11.38 -9.18 -17.29
CA LEU A 68 10.39 -8.94 -16.23
C LEU A 68 9.73 -10.23 -15.76
N ASP A 69 9.59 -11.24 -16.64
CA ASP A 69 9.07 -12.57 -16.31
C ASP A 69 9.80 -13.25 -15.16
N ASP A 70 11.09 -12.97 -14.97
CA ASP A 70 11.88 -13.54 -13.87
C ASP A 70 11.60 -12.87 -12.52
N TYR A 71 11.06 -11.65 -12.52
CA TYR A 71 10.98 -10.78 -11.34
C TYR A 71 9.56 -10.39 -10.93
N ALA A 72 8.57 -10.60 -11.79
CA ALA A 72 7.22 -10.08 -11.56
C ALA A 72 6.12 -11.01 -12.05
N TRP A 73 4.98 -10.88 -11.37
CA TRP A 73 3.67 -11.27 -11.88
C TRP A 73 2.99 -10.01 -12.43
N TYR A 74 2.74 -9.95 -13.73
CA TYR A 74 2.17 -8.79 -14.40
C TYR A 74 1.24 -9.25 -15.52
N TYR A 75 0.59 -8.33 -16.24
CA TYR A 75 -0.48 -8.63 -17.20
C TYR A 75 -0.20 -9.84 -18.11
N ASP A 76 1.01 -9.95 -18.68
CA ASP A 76 1.31 -11.01 -19.66
C ASP A 76 1.49 -12.41 -19.04
N ASN A 77 1.77 -12.52 -17.74
CA ASN A 77 2.16 -13.79 -17.11
C ASN A 77 1.42 -14.13 -15.80
N SER A 78 0.49 -13.28 -15.37
CA SER A 78 -0.20 -13.44 -14.08
C SER A 78 -1.40 -14.39 -14.12
N GLU A 79 -1.87 -14.79 -15.30
CA GLU A 79 -3.12 -15.56 -15.44
C GLU A 79 -4.31 -14.85 -14.76
N ASP A 80 -4.38 -13.53 -14.91
CA ASP A 80 -5.44 -12.66 -14.40
C ASP A 80 -5.67 -12.78 -12.87
N ARG A 81 -4.60 -12.98 -12.09
CA ARG A 81 -4.70 -13.06 -10.62
C ARG A 81 -3.43 -12.66 -9.88
N THR A 82 -3.60 -12.35 -8.60
CA THR A 82 -2.47 -12.30 -7.65
C THR A 82 -1.84 -13.67 -7.45
N HIS A 83 -0.55 -13.68 -7.08
CA HIS A 83 0.21 -14.89 -6.79
C HIS A 83 0.80 -14.85 -5.40
N ARG A 84 1.24 -16.02 -4.90
CA ARG A 84 1.94 -16.12 -3.63
C ARG A 84 3.17 -15.21 -3.62
N VAL A 85 3.37 -14.52 -2.50
CA VAL A 85 4.50 -13.61 -2.30
C VAL A 85 5.83 -14.35 -2.44
N ALA A 86 6.85 -13.64 -2.91
CA ALA A 86 8.19 -14.17 -3.15
C ALA A 86 8.25 -15.35 -4.14
N GLY A 87 7.31 -15.42 -5.08
CA GLY A 87 7.29 -16.43 -6.16
C GLY A 87 8.26 -16.13 -7.32
N LYS A 88 8.81 -14.92 -7.38
CA LYS A 88 9.75 -14.44 -8.42
C LYS A 88 11.07 -13.98 -7.80
N GLN A 89 12.07 -13.69 -8.65
CA GLN A 89 13.40 -13.28 -8.17
C GLN A 89 13.35 -11.96 -7.37
N PRO A 90 14.13 -11.85 -6.28
CA PRO A 90 14.25 -10.59 -5.55
C PRO A 90 15.17 -9.60 -6.27
N ASN A 91 15.09 -8.34 -5.86
CA ASN A 91 16.12 -7.35 -6.19
C ASN A 91 17.43 -7.57 -5.38
N ALA A 92 18.44 -6.72 -5.62
CA ALA A 92 19.76 -6.85 -4.99
C ALA A 92 19.77 -6.73 -3.45
N TRP A 93 18.66 -6.27 -2.83
CA TRP A 93 18.51 -6.21 -1.37
C TRP A 93 17.64 -7.33 -0.81
N GLY A 94 17.24 -8.30 -1.63
CA GLY A 94 16.39 -9.41 -1.20
C GLY A 94 14.91 -9.05 -1.10
N LEU A 95 14.48 -7.92 -1.68
CA LEU A 95 13.06 -7.55 -1.70
C LEU A 95 12.39 -8.18 -2.93
N HIS A 96 11.35 -8.95 -2.68
CA HIS A 96 10.50 -9.55 -3.71
C HIS A 96 9.33 -8.63 -4.08
N ASP A 97 8.74 -8.93 -5.23
CA ASP A 97 7.48 -8.33 -5.71
C ASP A 97 7.54 -6.79 -5.77
N MET A 98 8.71 -6.23 -6.11
CA MET A 98 8.88 -4.78 -6.28
C MET A 98 8.44 -4.28 -7.67
N HIS A 99 8.14 -5.19 -8.60
CA HIS A 99 7.85 -4.90 -10.01
C HIS A 99 6.58 -5.61 -10.51
N GLY A 100 5.61 -5.90 -9.63
CA GLY A 100 4.36 -6.56 -9.98
C GLY A 100 3.74 -7.29 -8.80
N ASN A 101 2.87 -8.25 -9.09
CA ASN A 101 1.94 -8.90 -8.18
C ASN A 101 0.85 -7.92 -7.73
N VAL A 102 1.19 -6.97 -6.87
CA VAL A 102 0.28 -5.89 -6.47
C VAL A 102 0.99 -4.56 -6.47
N ALA A 103 0.28 -3.51 -6.90
CA ALA A 103 0.73 -2.16 -6.69
C ALA A 103 0.54 -1.82 -5.21
N GLU A 104 1.39 -0.94 -4.68
CA GLU A 104 1.47 -0.77 -3.23
C GLU A 104 1.28 0.67 -2.80
N TRP A 105 0.38 0.86 -1.83
CA TRP A 105 0.17 2.14 -1.19
C TRP A 105 1.46 2.70 -0.57
N VAL A 106 1.74 3.95 -0.91
CA VAL A 106 2.72 4.80 -0.22
C VAL A 106 2.00 5.96 0.47
N LEU A 107 2.69 6.72 1.32
CA LEU A 107 2.09 7.83 2.08
C LEU A 107 1.65 9.03 1.22
N ASP A 108 2.15 9.13 0.01
CA ASP A 108 2.14 10.36 -0.78
C ASP A 108 0.85 10.57 -1.59
N GLN A 109 0.38 11.83 -1.64
CA GLN A 109 -0.60 12.31 -2.62
C GLN A 109 0.01 12.24 -4.02
N TYR A 110 -0.78 11.78 -4.99
CA TYR A 110 -0.37 11.87 -6.38
C TYR A 110 -0.38 13.32 -6.85
N SER A 111 0.62 13.67 -7.64
CA SER A 111 0.71 14.96 -8.31
C SER A 111 1.09 14.74 -9.75
N ALA A 112 0.33 15.31 -10.69
CA ALA A 112 0.66 15.25 -12.12
C ALA A 112 2.01 15.92 -12.44
N HIS A 113 2.47 16.84 -11.58
CA HIS A 113 3.79 17.45 -11.69
C HIS A 113 4.92 16.51 -11.25
N GLY A 114 4.60 15.34 -10.67
CA GLY A 114 5.55 14.30 -10.29
C GLY A 114 6.69 14.82 -9.41
N TYR A 115 7.91 14.40 -9.71
CA TYR A 115 9.12 14.82 -9.00
C TYR A 115 9.41 16.33 -9.11
N SER A 116 8.84 17.03 -10.08
CA SER A 116 9.03 18.50 -10.16
C SER A 116 8.34 19.23 -9.01
N ALA A 117 7.29 18.64 -8.41
CA ALA A 117 6.66 19.15 -7.19
C ALA A 117 7.55 19.03 -5.94
N LEU A 118 8.65 18.26 -6.03
CA LEU A 118 9.64 18.07 -4.98
C LEU A 118 10.91 18.91 -5.20
N LYS A 119 10.99 19.68 -6.29
CA LYS A 119 12.21 20.40 -6.69
C LYS A 119 12.75 21.36 -5.63
N ASP A 120 11.85 21.99 -4.87
CA ASP A 120 12.20 22.95 -3.81
C ASP A 120 12.21 22.32 -2.41
N LYS A 121 11.88 21.03 -2.30
CA LYS A 121 11.96 20.28 -1.05
C LYS A 121 13.30 19.57 -0.96
N SER A 122 13.84 19.47 0.26
CA SER A 122 14.97 18.58 0.53
C SER A 122 14.60 17.17 0.07
N SER A 123 15.40 16.60 -0.83
CA SER A 123 15.28 15.22 -1.33
C SER A 123 15.63 14.16 -0.28
N ALA A 124 15.90 14.58 0.97
CA ALA A 124 16.23 13.69 2.07
C ALA A 124 15.04 13.47 3.03
N GLY A 125 14.54 12.23 3.05
CA GLY A 125 13.70 11.71 4.15
C GLY A 125 12.30 12.33 4.25
N LYS A 126 11.87 12.61 5.49
CA LYS A 126 10.49 13.02 5.83
C LYS A 126 10.02 14.31 5.15
N SER A 127 10.94 15.18 4.70
CA SER A 127 10.61 16.40 3.97
C SER A 127 10.11 16.14 2.56
N ALA A 128 10.38 14.96 1.99
CA ALA A 128 9.97 14.59 0.64
C ALA A 128 8.53 14.05 0.57
N ILE A 129 7.86 13.82 1.71
CA ILE A 129 6.48 13.31 1.71
C ILE A 129 5.51 14.41 1.27
N GLN A 130 4.74 14.13 0.22
CA GLN A 130 3.56 14.92 -0.16
C GLN A 130 2.36 14.42 0.62
N TRP A 131 2.11 14.98 1.79
CA TRP A 131 0.98 14.56 2.63
C TRP A 131 -0.34 14.82 1.92
N PRO A 132 -1.31 13.88 1.99
CA PRO A 132 -2.61 14.06 1.38
C PRO A 132 -3.32 15.32 1.87
N SER A 133 -3.87 16.08 0.93
CA SER A 133 -4.76 17.21 1.15
C SER A 133 -6.09 17.06 0.40
N GLU A 134 -6.22 16.01 -0.42
CA GLU A 134 -7.40 15.61 -1.17
C GLU A 134 -7.61 14.10 -1.02
N PRO A 135 -8.85 13.57 -1.09
CA PRO A 135 -9.12 12.14 -0.87
C PRO A 135 -8.43 11.25 -1.90
N PHE A 136 -8.32 11.72 -3.14
CA PHE A 136 -7.62 11.11 -4.26
C PHE A 136 -7.23 12.20 -5.27
N PRO A 137 -6.27 11.95 -6.19
CA PRO A 137 -5.50 10.73 -6.35
C PRO A 137 -4.37 10.59 -5.32
N LEU A 138 -4.23 9.38 -4.76
CA LEU A 138 -3.09 8.94 -3.94
C LEU A 138 -2.15 8.07 -4.77
N VAL A 139 -0.92 7.87 -4.32
CA VAL A 139 0.07 7.09 -5.07
C VAL A 139 0.07 5.62 -4.63
N ALA A 140 -0.03 4.73 -5.62
CA ALA A 140 0.39 3.33 -5.52
C ALA A 140 1.59 3.06 -6.47
N ARG A 141 2.46 2.12 -6.10
CA ARG A 141 3.76 1.90 -6.75
C ARG A 141 4.00 0.45 -7.13
N GLY A 142 4.77 0.22 -8.19
CA GLY A 142 5.33 -1.10 -8.53
C GLY A 142 4.58 -1.94 -9.55
N GLY A 143 3.40 -1.50 -9.98
CA GLY A 143 2.56 -2.25 -10.90
C GLY A 143 1.90 -3.45 -10.22
N SER A 144 0.91 -4.04 -10.88
CA SER A 144 0.14 -5.17 -10.36
C SER A 144 0.01 -6.25 -11.43
N TRP A 145 -0.60 -7.37 -11.04
CA TRP A 145 -0.88 -8.51 -11.91
C TRP A 145 -1.71 -8.15 -13.16
N GLU A 146 -2.51 -7.08 -13.13
CA GLU A 146 -3.36 -6.63 -14.24
C GLU A 146 -2.71 -5.54 -15.12
N LEU A 147 -1.52 -5.04 -14.74
CA LEU A 147 -0.86 -3.92 -15.42
C LEU A 147 0.31 -4.36 -16.29
N GLY A 148 0.59 -3.56 -17.32
CA GLY A 148 1.66 -3.81 -18.28
C GLY A 148 3.07 -3.67 -17.70
N ALA A 149 4.07 -4.09 -18.46
CA ALA A 149 5.47 -4.02 -18.05
C ALA A 149 5.90 -2.56 -17.74
N GLU A 150 5.40 -1.60 -18.51
CA GLU A 150 5.68 -0.17 -18.33
C GLU A 150 5.21 0.37 -16.98
N ASP A 151 4.17 -0.20 -16.39
CA ASP A 151 3.62 0.18 -15.09
C ASP A 151 4.36 -0.50 -13.94
N CYS A 152 5.10 -1.56 -14.24
CA CYS A 152 5.94 -2.31 -13.32
C CYS A 152 7.34 -1.68 -13.10
N ARG A 153 7.67 -0.59 -13.82
CA ARG A 153 8.96 0.08 -13.67
C ARG A 153 9.11 0.69 -12.28
N SER A 154 10.35 0.78 -11.80
CA SER A 154 10.72 1.36 -10.50
C SER A 154 10.15 2.77 -10.27
N ALA A 155 9.97 3.54 -11.36
CA ALA A 155 9.48 4.92 -11.31
C ALA A 155 8.00 5.08 -11.67
N SER A 156 7.28 4.01 -12.01
CA SER A 156 5.88 4.07 -12.44
C SER A 156 4.91 4.27 -11.28
N ARG A 157 3.95 5.18 -11.48
CA ARG A 157 3.02 5.67 -10.45
C ARG A 157 1.60 5.36 -10.90
N LEU A 158 0.87 4.60 -10.10
CA LEU A 158 -0.56 4.44 -10.25
C LEU A 158 -1.26 5.51 -9.41
N ALA A 159 -2.07 6.34 -10.06
CA ALA A 159 -2.93 7.31 -9.39
C ALA A 159 -4.23 6.64 -8.99
N SER A 160 -4.62 6.76 -7.72
CA SER A 160 -5.92 6.26 -7.28
C SER A 160 -7.08 7.12 -7.80
N ASP A 161 -8.24 6.51 -7.95
CA ASP A 161 -9.47 7.18 -8.35
C ASP A 161 -10.61 6.56 -7.53
N ASP A 162 -11.02 7.21 -6.44
CA ASP A 162 -12.02 6.62 -5.55
C ASP A 162 -13.39 6.49 -6.22
N ASP A 163 -13.71 7.34 -7.21
CA ASP A 163 -14.97 7.25 -7.95
C ASP A 163 -15.00 5.96 -8.78
N ALA A 164 -13.91 5.64 -9.47
CA ALA A 164 -13.80 4.41 -10.25
C ALA A 164 -13.54 3.17 -9.38
N TRP A 165 -12.70 3.27 -8.36
CA TRP A 165 -12.23 2.13 -7.58
C TRP A 165 -13.28 1.64 -6.56
N LYS A 166 -14.35 2.40 -6.35
CA LYS A 166 -15.50 2.05 -5.50
C LYS A 166 -16.81 1.94 -6.28
N GLU A 167 -16.76 1.82 -7.61
CA GLU A 167 -17.97 1.75 -8.46
C GLU A 167 -18.95 0.67 -7.98
N ASP A 168 -18.41 -0.49 -7.55
CA ASP A 168 -19.19 -1.62 -7.06
C ASP A 168 -19.49 -1.59 -5.54
N ASP A 169 -19.12 -0.51 -4.82
CA ASP A 169 -19.43 -0.38 -3.39
C ASP A 169 -20.93 -0.04 -3.20
N PRO A 170 -21.73 -0.94 -2.60
CA PRO A 170 -23.16 -0.71 -2.44
C PRO A 170 -23.49 0.31 -1.33
N ASN A 171 -22.51 0.77 -0.55
CA ASN A 171 -22.73 1.66 0.58
C ASN A 171 -22.92 3.11 0.13
N LEU A 172 -23.80 3.82 0.84
CA LEU A 172 -23.99 5.27 0.70
C LEU A 172 -23.92 5.92 2.09
N PRO A 173 -22.84 6.64 2.44
CA PRO A 173 -21.65 6.88 1.61
C PRO A 173 -20.80 5.61 1.40
N ALA A 174 -19.97 5.64 0.36
CA ALA A 174 -18.99 4.59 0.08
C ALA A 174 -18.03 4.41 1.26
N SER A 175 -17.45 3.22 1.40
CA SER A 175 -16.61 2.87 2.54
C SER A 175 -15.28 3.63 2.55
N PRO A 176 -14.78 4.04 3.73
CA PRO A 176 -13.43 4.58 3.87
C PRO A 176 -12.37 3.47 3.97
N TRP A 177 -12.79 2.19 3.98
CA TRP A 177 -11.92 1.06 4.33
C TRP A 177 -11.46 0.22 3.14
N TRP A 178 -12.31 0.05 2.12
CA TRP A 178 -12.02 -0.84 1.00
C TRP A 178 -12.30 -0.17 -0.35
N HIS A 179 -11.69 -0.77 -1.37
CA HIS A 179 -11.97 -0.51 -2.78
C HIS A 179 -12.54 -1.80 -3.38
N THR A 180 -13.50 -1.70 -4.29
CA THR A 180 -14.28 -2.85 -4.78
C THR A 180 -14.02 -3.19 -6.24
N SER A 181 -13.42 -2.27 -6.99
CA SER A 181 -13.40 -2.32 -8.45
C SER A 181 -11.98 -2.22 -9.00
N SER A 182 -11.70 -2.89 -10.12
CA SER A 182 -10.40 -2.81 -10.79
C SER A 182 -10.05 -1.38 -11.18
N PRO A 183 -8.77 -0.96 -11.10
CA PRO A 183 -7.60 -1.80 -10.80
C PRO A 183 -7.26 -1.94 -9.29
N ALA A 184 -8.16 -1.57 -8.38
CA ALA A 184 -7.86 -1.65 -6.94
C ALA A 184 -7.77 -3.10 -6.41
N THR A 185 -8.29 -4.07 -7.17
CA THR A 185 -8.15 -5.50 -6.92
C THR A 185 -6.69 -5.97 -7.00
N GLY A 186 -5.84 -5.23 -7.73
CA GLY A 186 -4.39 -5.38 -7.75
C GLY A 186 -3.63 -4.44 -6.82
N VAL A 187 -4.27 -3.78 -5.83
CA VAL A 187 -3.60 -2.80 -4.95
C VAL A 187 -3.58 -3.27 -3.50
N GLY A 188 -2.36 -3.44 -2.97
CA GLY A 188 -2.05 -3.78 -1.59
C GLY A 188 -1.08 -2.78 -0.97
N PHE A 189 -0.20 -3.24 -0.09
CA PHE A 189 0.81 -2.41 0.55
C PHE A 189 1.97 -3.22 1.11
N ARG A 190 3.06 -2.53 1.41
CA ARG A 190 4.11 -3.01 2.31
C ARG A 190 4.29 -2.08 3.49
N ILE A 191 4.85 -2.62 4.56
CA ILE A 191 5.15 -1.87 5.79
C ILE A 191 6.65 -1.65 5.91
N ILE A 192 7.03 -0.57 6.59
CA ILE A 192 8.40 -0.35 7.02
C ILE A 192 8.47 -0.14 8.52
N ARG A 193 9.58 -0.59 9.10
CA ARG A 193 9.97 -0.31 10.50
C ARG A 193 11.22 0.59 10.50
N PRO A 194 11.07 1.90 10.72
CA PRO A 194 12.21 2.78 10.84
C PRO A 194 13.13 2.36 11.99
N LEU A 195 14.45 2.45 11.78
CA LEU A 195 15.42 2.19 12.85
C LEU A 195 15.24 3.16 14.02
N ALA A 196 14.98 4.43 13.71
CA ALA A 196 14.63 5.46 14.69
C ALA A 196 13.15 5.81 14.56
N ALA A 197 12.35 5.36 15.52
CA ALA A 197 10.95 5.73 15.61
C ALA A 197 10.80 7.23 15.94
N PRO A 198 9.73 7.91 15.47
CA PRO A 198 9.42 9.26 15.93
C PRO A 198 9.27 9.29 17.46
N ALA A 199 9.91 10.29 18.08
CA ALA A 199 10.01 10.37 19.53
C ALA A 199 8.68 10.76 20.19
N ASP A 200 7.92 11.64 19.54
CA ASP A 200 6.66 12.17 20.08
C ASP A 200 5.43 11.56 19.38
N GLU A 201 4.31 11.57 20.11
CA GLU A 201 3.05 11.01 19.67
C GLU A 201 2.41 11.77 18.50
N PRO A 202 2.44 13.13 18.44
CA PRO A 202 1.95 13.87 17.27
C PRO A 202 2.66 13.51 15.95
N GLN A 203 3.97 13.27 15.97
CA GLN A 203 4.68 12.82 14.79
C GLN A 203 4.26 11.41 14.37
N ARG A 204 3.99 10.51 15.32
CA ARG A 204 3.51 9.16 15.03
C ARG A 204 2.10 9.20 14.44
N ALA A 205 1.22 9.98 15.07
CA ALA A 205 -0.15 10.24 14.64
C ALA A 205 -0.20 10.66 13.16
N ARG A 206 0.71 11.52 12.71
CA ARG A 206 0.78 11.95 11.31
C ARG A 206 0.90 10.79 10.30
N TYR A 207 1.53 9.68 10.67
CA TYR A 207 1.66 8.50 9.79
C TYR A 207 0.41 7.61 9.79
N TRP A 208 -0.48 7.76 10.77
CA TRP A 208 -1.58 6.86 11.01
C TRP A 208 -2.95 7.51 10.85
N ASP A 209 -3.15 8.69 11.43
CA ASP A 209 -4.45 9.34 11.52
C ASP A 209 -4.88 9.90 10.16
N ALA A 210 -6.18 10.03 9.93
CA ALA A 210 -6.68 10.52 8.66
C ALA A 210 -6.08 11.91 8.34
N ASN A 211 -5.81 12.16 7.07
CA ASN A 211 -5.33 13.47 6.64
C ASN A 211 -6.48 14.46 6.40
N LEU A 212 -7.70 13.94 6.26
CA LEU A 212 -8.88 14.68 5.84
C LEU A 212 -9.97 14.48 6.86
N VAL A 213 -10.61 15.59 7.24
CA VAL A 213 -11.73 15.60 8.18
C VAL A 213 -12.88 14.72 7.70
N GLU A 214 -13.11 14.64 6.39
CA GLU A 214 -14.18 13.83 5.79
C GLU A 214 -14.05 12.33 6.11
N ILE A 215 -12.81 11.81 6.11
CA ILE A 215 -12.55 10.41 6.49
C ILE A 215 -12.79 10.22 7.99
N GLU A 216 -12.40 11.19 8.82
CA GLU A 216 -12.65 11.13 10.26
C GLU A 216 -14.16 11.15 10.56
N GLU A 217 -14.89 12.05 9.91
CA GLU A 217 -16.34 12.20 10.07
C GLU A 217 -17.09 10.94 9.61
N ASP A 218 -16.72 10.34 8.48
CA ASP A 218 -17.31 9.08 8.00
C ASP A 218 -17.07 7.93 9.01
N VAL A 219 -15.84 7.78 9.50
CA VAL A 219 -15.53 6.78 10.53
C VAL A 219 -16.34 7.02 11.81
N GLN A 220 -16.44 8.27 12.28
CA GLN A 220 -17.21 8.60 13.48
C GLN A 220 -18.71 8.38 13.28
N ALA A 221 -19.26 8.73 12.12
CA ALA A 221 -20.66 8.51 11.78
C ALA A 221 -21.00 7.03 11.89
N ARG A 222 -20.19 6.15 11.28
CA ARG A 222 -20.39 4.69 11.32
C ARG A 222 -20.32 4.12 12.74
N LEU A 223 -19.40 4.62 13.56
CA LEU A 223 -19.34 4.24 14.98
C LEU A 223 -20.59 4.69 15.75
N SER A 224 -21.09 5.89 15.49
CA SER A 224 -22.30 6.42 16.14
C SER A 224 -23.58 5.69 15.73
N GLU A 225 -23.64 5.24 14.48
CA GLU A 225 -24.77 4.51 13.90
C GLU A 225 -24.73 3.00 14.17
N GLN A 226 -23.70 2.52 14.89
CA GLN A 226 -23.46 1.10 15.17
C GLN A 226 -23.26 0.24 13.90
N SER A 227 -22.93 0.89 12.77
CA SER A 227 -22.49 0.22 11.55
C SER A 227 -20.97 -0.02 11.53
N GLY A 228 -20.26 0.48 12.54
CA GLY A 228 -18.86 0.17 12.85
C GLY A 228 -18.65 -0.16 14.33
N ALA A 229 -17.50 -0.76 14.65
CA ALA A 229 -17.10 -1.10 16.01
C ALA A 229 -15.62 -0.80 16.26
N LEU A 230 -15.29 -0.47 17.53
CA LEU A 230 -13.92 -0.42 18.02
C LEU A 230 -13.67 -1.62 18.93
N GLY A 231 -12.64 -2.41 18.62
CA GLY A 231 -12.30 -3.60 19.39
C GLY A 231 -11.02 -4.24 18.89
N LEU A 232 -10.59 -5.29 19.60
CA LEU A 232 -9.56 -6.18 19.07
C LEU A 232 -10.13 -6.94 17.88
N VAL A 233 -9.35 -6.99 16.79
CA VAL A 233 -9.71 -7.79 15.60
C VAL A 233 -9.82 -9.27 15.96
N ASP A 234 -8.96 -9.72 16.88
CA ASP A 234 -8.98 -11.06 17.48
C ASP A 234 -8.43 -10.95 18.92
N GLU A 235 -9.17 -11.50 19.88
CA GLU A 235 -8.79 -11.49 21.30
C GLU A 235 -7.56 -12.36 21.59
N ALA A 236 -7.29 -13.38 20.77
CA ALA A 236 -6.12 -14.26 20.89
C ALA A 236 -4.84 -13.65 20.29
N LEU A 237 -4.96 -12.56 19.56
CA LEU A 237 -3.85 -11.96 18.82
C LEU A 237 -2.66 -11.51 19.70
N PRO A 238 -2.85 -10.96 20.92
CA PRO A 238 -1.74 -10.67 21.82
C PRO A 238 -0.90 -11.92 22.17
N GLU A 239 -1.54 -13.08 22.33
CA GLU A 239 -0.86 -14.36 22.61
C GLU A 239 -0.10 -14.84 21.37
N ALA A 240 -0.74 -14.80 20.20
CA ALA A 240 -0.11 -15.16 18.93
C ALA A 240 1.15 -14.33 18.62
N ILE A 241 1.17 -13.05 19.02
CA ILE A 241 2.34 -12.17 18.89
C ILE A 241 3.46 -12.58 19.83
N ALA A 242 3.14 -13.00 21.06
CA ALA A 242 4.14 -13.47 22.01
C ALA A 242 4.81 -14.77 21.54
N ASP A 243 4.07 -15.60 20.80
CA ASP A 243 4.56 -16.84 20.19
C ASP A 243 5.37 -16.63 18.90
N LEU A 244 5.37 -15.41 18.34
CA LEU A 244 6.23 -15.11 17.20
C LEU A 244 7.69 -15.22 17.63
N PRO A 245 8.53 -15.97 16.89
CA PRO A 245 9.94 -16.10 17.22
C PRO A 245 10.58 -14.72 17.29
N ALA A 246 11.23 -14.42 18.41
CA ALA A 246 12.05 -13.23 18.55
C ALA A 246 13.11 -13.25 17.44
N ARG A 247 13.02 -12.30 16.51
CA ARG A 247 14.02 -12.09 15.45
C ARG A 247 15.18 -11.24 15.96
#